data_AF-A0A9W8A6E6-F1
#
_entry.id   AF-A0A9W8A6E6-F1
#
_cell.length_a   1.000
_cell.length_b   1.000
_cell.length_c   1.000
_cell.angle_alpha   90.00
_cell.angle_beta   90.00
_cell.angle_gamma   90.00
#
_symmetry.space_group_name_H-M   'P 1'
#
loop_
_entity.id
_entity.type
_entity.pdbx_description
1 polymer ?
#
loop_
_entity_poly.entity_id
_entity_poly.type
_entity_poly.pdbx_seq_one_letter_code
_entity_poly.pdbx_strand_id
1 'polypeptide(L)'
;MYTAAYLIPLAVITVWYLVRTWRNYRQYHSSTSAADPHHFSFSDLLHSLPLVPHRLYNPLSRINHDAAGSDATGSFQADLEAGLSSAYFDLNTNIASGDVRAGLDRGEEIKHIMTSEKCGFDEARKIYHQRVMRSNNIDPNTGIPLDPKAVLFLPKGRS
;
A
#
# COMPACT_ATOMS: atom_id res chain seq x y z
N MET A 1 -20.82 43.51 44.14
CA MET A 1 -19.82 42.66 44.82
C MET A 1 -20.10 41.23 44.40
N TYR A 2 -19.44 40.75 43.35
CA TYR A 2 -19.56 39.38 42.85
C TYR A 2 -18.17 38.88 42.46
N THR A 3 -18.06 37.54 42.42
CA THR A 3 -17.08 36.70 41.72
C THR A 3 -15.79 36.28 42.45
N ALA A 4 -15.91 35.23 43.27
CA ALA A 4 -14.77 34.37 43.65
C ALA A 4 -15.14 32.87 43.68
N ALA A 5 -16.04 32.41 42.79
CA ALA A 5 -16.56 31.04 42.83
C ALA A 5 -16.16 30.13 41.65
N TYR A 6 -15.41 30.62 40.65
CA TYR A 6 -15.16 29.89 39.39
C TYR A 6 -13.68 29.55 39.09
N LEU A 7 -12.76 29.78 40.02
CA LEU A 7 -11.31 29.64 39.76
C LEU A 7 -10.73 28.23 39.99
N ILE A 8 -11.46 27.32 40.63
CA ILE A 8 -10.95 25.98 40.98
C ILE A 8 -11.05 24.95 39.83
N PRO A 9 -12.09 24.90 38.97
CA PRO A 9 -12.20 23.83 37.97
C PRO A 9 -11.26 24.00 36.76
N LEU A 10 -10.84 25.23 36.42
CA LEU A 10 -9.95 25.46 35.27
C LEU A 10 -8.52 24.95 35.50
N ALA A 11 -8.03 24.98 36.75
CA ALA A 11 -6.68 24.52 37.08
C ALA A 11 -6.52 22.98 36.98
N VAL A 12 -7.59 22.22 37.21
CA VAL A 12 -7.57 20.75 37.11
C VAL A 12 -7.52 20.30 35.64
N ILE A 13 -8.22 21.02 34.76
CA ILE A 13 -8.26 20.73 33.33
C ILE A 13 -6.89 21.01 32.69
N THR A 14 -6.23 22.13 33.03
CA THR A 14 -4.91 22.45 32.47
C THR A 14 -3.83 21.45 32.88
N VAL A 15 -3.82 21.00 34.14
CA VAL A 15 -2.88 19.97 34.61
C VAL A 15 -3.14 18.62 33.93
N TRP A 16 -4.40 18.25 33.68
CA TRP A 16 -4.74 17.03 32.95
C TRP A 16 -4.26 17.06 31.50
N TYR A 17 -4.42 18.19 30.80
CA TYR A 17 -3.88 18.36 29.45
C TYR A 17 -2.35 18.32 29.41
N LEU A 18 -1.67 18.89 30.41
CA LEU A 18 -0.20 18.91 30.48
C LEU A 18 0.41 17.53 30.77
N VAL A 19 -0.22 16.73 31.65
CA VAL A 19 0.22 15.35 31.93
C VAL A 19 -0.04 14.43 30.73
N ARG A 20 -1.13 14.65 29.98
CA ARG A 20 -1.45 13.86 28.79
C ARG A 20 -0.50 14.11 27.61
N THR A 21 -0.03 15.34 27.41
CA THR A 21 0.95 15.64 26.34
C THR A 21 2.36 15.18 26.69
N TRP A 22 2.75 15.19 27.97
CA TRP A 22 4.07 14.71 28.41
C TRP A 22 4.29 13.21 28.19
N ARG A 23 3.22 12.40 28.26
CA ARG A 23 3.32 10.95 28.00
C ARG A 23 3.69 10.63 26.54
N ASN A 24 3.35 11.51 25.60
CA ASN A 24 3.71 11.38 24.18
C ASN A 24 5.10 11.95 23.85
N TYR A 25 5.65 12.85 24.67
CA TYR A 25 6.97 13.44 24.41
C TYR A 25 8.13 12.51 24.80
N ARG A 26 7.89 11.56 25.72
CA ARG A 26 8.92 10.63 26.24
C ARG A 26 9.39 9.58 25.22
N GLN A 27 8.72 9.42 24.09
CA GLN A 27 9.11 8.47 23.04
C GLN A 27 10.01 9.08 21.95
N TYR A 28 10.30 10.39 22.00
CA TYR A 28 11.12 11.06 20.98
C TYR A 28 12.59 11.26 21.35
N HIS A 29 13.02 10.96 22.59
CA HIS A 29 14.39 11.20 23.05
C HIS A 29 15.09 9.95 23.59
N SER A 30 15.08 8.87 22.80
CA SER A 30 15.89 7.66 23.07
C SER A 30 17.00 7.41 22.05
N SER A 31 17.21 8.31 21.09
CA SER A 31 18.15 8.07 19.98
C SER A 31 19.13 9.24 19.81
N THR A 32 19.80 9.64 20.89
CA THR A 32 20.98 10.49 20.76
C THR A 32 21.95 10.13 21.88
N SER A 33 22.74 9.09 21.65
CA SER A 33 23.89 8.80 22.49
C SER A 33 25.00 8.14 21.69
N ALA A 34 26.15 8.78 21.77
CA ALA A 34 27.50 8.26 21.58
C ALA A 34 27.95 7.93 20.15
N ALA A 35 28.98 8.67 19.75
CA ALA A 35 29.83 8.41 18.61
C ALA A 35 30.55 7.05 18.76
N ASP A 36 30.29 6.15 17.80
CA ASP A 36 31.15 5.01 17.49
C ASP A 36 31.92 5.34 16.19
N PRO A 37 33.26 5.42 16.20
CA PRO A 37 34.03 5.43 14.97
C PRO A 37 34.01 4.01 14.40
N HIS A 38 33.83 3.88 13.08
CA HIS A 38 33.72 2.63 12.31
C HIS A 38 32.30 2.06 12.11
N HIS A 39 31.35 2.90 11.67
CA HIS A 39 30.18 2.39 10.96
C HIS A 39 30.21 2.86 9.50
N PHE A 40 30.61 1.97 8.59
CA PHE A 40 30.48 2.20 7.15
C PHE A 40 29.00 2.19 6.79
N SER A 41 28.45 3.35 6.46
CA SER A 41 27.07 3.50 6.00
C SER A 41 26.99 3.35 4.49
N PHE A 42 26.01 2.56 4.02
CA PHE A 42 25.71 2.40 2.59
C PHE A 42 25.32 3.72 1.90
N SER A 43 24.97 4.75 2.69
CA SER A 43 24.64 6.10 2.20
C SER A 43 25.83 6.91 1.68
N ASP A 44 27.06 6.58 2.10
CA ASP A 44 28.26 7.34 1.69
C ASP A 44 28.75 6.96 0.29
N LEU A 45 28.29 5.81 -0.24
CA LEU A 45 28.58 5.35 -1.60
C LEU A 45 27.74 6.04 -2.68
N LEU A 46 26.75 6.86 -2.32
CA LEU A 46 25.84 7.53 -3.27
C LEU A 46 26.26 8.95 -3.68
N HIS A 47 27.45 9.43 -3.28
CA HIS A 47 27.90 10.80 -3.58
C HIS A 47 28.85 10.93 -4.78
N SER A 48 29.05 9.89 -5.59
CA SER A 48 29.92 9.99 -6.78
C SER A 48 29.39 9.27 -8.02
N LEU A 49 28.10 9.39 -8.32
CA LEU A 49 27.56 8.98 -9.62
C LEU A 49 27.04 10.20 -10.38
N PRO A 50 27.52 10.44 -11.62
CA PRO A 50 27.03 11.54 -12.44
C PRO A 50 25.54 11.34 -12.68
N LEU A 51 24.78 12.43 -12.58
CA LEU A 51 23.34 12.46 -12.79
C LEU A 51 22.96 11.75 -14.10
N VAL A 52 22.47 10.52 -13.98
CA VAL A 52 21.80 9.84 -15.08
C VAL A 52 20.40 10.47 -15.18
N PRO A 53 20.03 11.13 -16.29
CA PRO A 53 18.69 11.66 -16.42
C PRO A 53 17.67 10.53 -16.32
N HIS A 54 16.76 10.66 -15.36
CA HIS A 54 15.63 9.78 -15.15
C HIS A 54 14.77 9.68 -16.41
N ARG A 55 14.94 8.60 -17.18
CA ARG A 55 13.88 8.01 -18.02
C ARG A 55 14.03 6.50 -18.04
N LEU A 56 13.80 5.87 -16.89
CA LEU A 56 13.33 4.50 -16.89
C LEU A 56 11.84 4.52 -17.21
N TYR A 57 11.55 4.14 -18.45
CA TYR A 57 10.23 3.82 -18.96
C TYR A 57 9.63 2.71 -18.10
N ASN A 58 8.68 3.04 -17.21
CA ASN A 58 7.85 2.06 -16.53
C ASN A 58 6.61 1.83 -17.42
N PRO A 59 6.49 0.69 -18.14
CA PRO A 59 5.35 0.45 -19.03
C PRO A 59 4.01 0.27 -18.29
N LEU A 60 4.02 0.21 -16.95
CA LEU A 60 2.82 0.09 -16.13
C LEU A 60 2.06 1.41 -15.89
N SER A 61 2.49 2.54 -16.47
CA SER A 61 1.80 3.83 -16.33
C SER A 61 0.92 4.22 -17.53
N ARG A 62 0.72 3.33 -18.51
CA ARG A 62 0.02 3.66 -19.77
C ARG A 62 -1.40 3.12 -19.89
N ILE A 63 -2.10 2.99 -18.76
CA ILE A 63 -3.56 2.84 -18.76
C ILE A 63 -4.11 3.95 -17.86
N ASN A 64 -4.54 5.04 -18.50
CA ASN A 64 -5.39 6.12 -17.95
C ASN A 64 -4.74 7.08 -16.91
N HIS A 65 -4.02 8.10 -17.40
CA HIS A 65 -3.74 9.31 -16.62
C HIS A 65 -4.66 10.51 -16.96
N ASP A 66 -5.49 10.43 -18.01
CA ASP A 66 -6.35 11.53 -18.47
C ASP A 66 -7.86 11.33 -18.19
N ALA A 67 -8.22 10.38 -17.34
CA ALA A 67 -9.58 10.25 -16.81
C ALA A 67 -9.51 10.12 -15.30
N ALA A 68 -9.68 11.26 -14.60
CA ALA A 68 -9.95 11.41 -13.17
C ALA A 68 -9.77 10.13 -12.33
N GLY A 69 -8.60 9.99 -11.71
CA GLY A 69 -8.30 8.92 -10.78
C GLY A 69 -9.35 8.84 -9.68
N SER A 70 -10.27 7.88 -9.83
CA SER A 70 -10.89 7.26 -8.67
C SER A 70 -9.87 6.27 -8.10
N ASP A 71 -8.84 6.82 -7.46
CA ASP A 71 -8.20 6.16 -6.33
C ASP A 71 -9.33 5.93 -5.33
N ALA A 72 -10.06 4.82 -5.47
CA ALA A 72 -10.94 4.34 -4.43
C ALA A 72 -10.01 3.80 -3.34
N THR A 73 -9.35 4.72 -2.64
CA THR A 73 -8.49 4.49 -1.50
C THR A 73 -9.36 4.02 -0.35
N GLY A 74 -9.86 2.79 -0.46
CA GLY A 74 -10.59 2.11 0.60
C GLY A 74 -9.65 1.78 1.76
N SER A 75 -10.19 1.68 2.98
CA SER A 75 -9.47 1.06 4.08
C SER A 75 -9.64 -0.46 3.99
N PHE A 76 -8.73 -1.23 4.59
CA PHE A 76 -8.90 -2.68 4.72
C PHE A 76 -10.25 -3.07 5.35
N GLN A 77 -10.79 -2.22 6.24
CA GLN A 77 -12.10 -2.41 6.84
C GLN A 77 -13.23 -2.33 5.79
N ALA A 78 -13.19 -1.32 4.91
CA ALA A 78 -14.18 -1.17 3.85
C ALA A 78 -14.10 -2.31 2.83
N ASP A 79 -12.89 -2.79 2.53
CA ASP A 79 -12.69 -3.93 1.62
C ASP A 79 -13.24 -5.23 2.21
N LEU A 80 -13.02 -5.46 3.50
CA LEU A 80 -13.60 -6.60 4.22
C LEU A 80 -15.12 -6.56 4.20
N GLU A 81 -15.72 -5.41 4.49
CA GLU A 81 -17.17 -5.19 4.44
C GLU A 81 -17.74 -5.38 3.04
N ALA A 82 -16.96 -5.05 2.00
CA ALA A 82 -17.34 -5.28 0.61
C ALA A 82 -17.11 -6.74 0.14
N GLY A 83 -16.66 -7.64 1.01
CA GLY A 83 -16.43 -9.04 0.67
C GLY A 83 -15.17 -9.29 -0.16
N LEU A 84 -14.20 -8.37 -0.13
CA LEU A 84 -12.91 -8.49 -0.83
C LEU A 84 -11.86 -9.28 -0.01
N SER A 85 -12.32 -10.33 0.70
CA SER A 85 -11.48 -11.21 1.49
C SER A 85 -11.88 -12.67 1.26
N SER A 86 -10.90 -13.57 1.30
CA SER A 86 -11.09 -15.02 1.15
C SER A 86 -10.16 -15.79 2.08
N ALA A 87 -10.26 -17.12 2.09
CA ALA A 87 -9.38 -17.99 2.87
C ALA A 87 -7.90 -17.85 2.48
N TYR A 88 -7.61 -17.58 1.20
CA TYR A 88 -6.24 -17.38 0.71
C TYR A 88 -5.81 -15.91 0.76
N PHE A 89 -6.73 -15.00 1.09
CA PHE A 89 -6.49 -13.57 1.15
C PHE A 89 -7.28 -12.94 2.30
N ASP A 90 -6.73 -13.05 3.51
CA ASP A 90 -7.34 -12.56 4.74
C ASP A 90 -6.91 -11.13 5.06
N LEU A 91 -7.90 -10.24 5.22
CA LEU A 91 -7.67 -8.84 5.59
C LEU A 91 -7.68 -8.59 7.10
N ASN A 92 -8.20 -9.54 7.90
CA ASN A 92 -8.39 -9.35 9.34
C ASN A 92 -7.08 -9.07 10.08
N THR A 93 -5.98 -9.69 9.65
CA THR A 93 -4.65 -9.47 10.26
C THR A 93 -4.15 -8.04 10.05
N ASN A 94 -4.40 -7.45 8.88
CA ASN A 94 -4.00 -6.07 8.58
C ASN A 94 -4.83 -5.08 9.42
N ILE A 95 -6.13 -5.33 9.54
CA ILE A 95 -7.06 -4.53 10.35
C ILE A 95 -6.66 -4.61 11.84
N ALA A 96 -6.41 -5.81 12.36
CA ALA A 96 -6.01 -6.03 13.75
C ALA A 96 -4.66 -5.37 14.10
N SER A 97 -3.76 -5.29 13.12
CA SER A 97 -2.44 -4.66 13.27
C SER A 97 -2.49 -3.13 13.13
N GLY A 98 -3.66 -2.55 12.80
CA GLY A 98 -3.80 -1.12 12.57
C GLY A 98 -3.01 -0.63 11.35
N ASP A 99 -2.91 -1.46 10.31
CA ASP A 99 -2.20 -1.12 9.08
C ASP A 99 -2.83 0.10 8.39
N VAL A 100 -1.99 1.12 8.11
CA VAL A 100 -2.39 2.42 7.56
C VAL A 100 -2.35 2.47 6.03
N ARG A 101 -1.97 1.38 5.36
CA ARG A 101 -1.99 1.32 3.90
C ARG A 101 -3.42 1.52 3.39
N ALA A 102 -3.52 2.25 2.28
CA ALA A 102 -4.70 2.18 1.41
C ALA A 102 -4.90 0.71 1.03
N GLY A 103 -6.10 0.17 1.23
CA GLY A 103 -6.42 -1.25 1.11
C GLY A 103 -6.15 -1.82 -0.29
N LEU A 104 -7.19 -2.30 -0.97
CA LEU A 104 -7.03 -2.96 -2.26
C LEU A 104 -7.15 -1.94 -3.41
N ASP A 105 -6.02 -1.58 -4.04
CA ASP A 105 -5.93 -0.61 -5.16
C ASP A 105 -6.93 -0.88 -6.32
N ARG A 106 -7.25 -2.15 -6.58
CA ARG A 106 -8.17 -2.58 -7.65
C ARG A 106 -9.47 -3.17 -7.12
N GLY A 107 -9.86 -2.80 -5.91
CA GLY A 107 -11.07 -3.31 -5.25
C GLY A 107 -12.34 -3.09 -6.07
N GLU A 108 -12.55 -1.89 -6.62
CA GLU A 108 -13.74 -1.57 -7.41
C GLU A 108 -13.86 -2.38 -8.71
N GLU A 109 -12.76 -2.56 -9.44
CA GLU A 109 -12.72 -3.38 -10.66
C GLU A 109 -13.04 -4.85 -10.33
N ILE A 110 -12.53 -5.36 -9.21
CA ILE A 110 -12.83 -6.72 -8.75
C ILE A 110 -14.32 -6.84 -8.36
N LYS A 111 -14.89 -5.86 -7.64
CA LYS A 111 -16.34 -5.84 -7.33
C LYS A 111 -17.19 -5.85 -8.61
N HIS A 112 -16.76 -5.11 -9.64
CA HIS A 112 -17.45 -5.10 -10.93
C HIS A 112 -17.39 -6.48 -11.61
N ILE A 113 -16.28 -7.20 -11.52
CA ILE A 113 -16.16 -8.57 -12.04
C ILE A 113 -17.02 -9.54 -11.22
N MET A 114 -17.02 -9.44 -9.89
CA MET A 114 -17.86 -10.27 -9.02
C MET A 114 -19.34 -10.14 -9.38
N THR A 115 -19.81 -8.92 -9.64
CA THR A 115 -21.21 -8.66 -9.99
C THR A 115 -21.57 -9.07 -11.42
N SER A 116 -20.67 -8.82 -12.40
CA SER A 116 -20.91 -9.16 -13.80
C SER A 116 -20.81 -10.67 -14.09
N GLU A 117 -19.78 -11.33 -13.56
CA GLU A 117 -19.49 -12.76 -13.78
C GLU A 117 -20.14 -13.66 -12.72
N LYS A 118 -20.79 -13.07 -11.70
CA LYS A 118 -21.45 -13.77 -10.57
C LYS A 118 -20.52 -14.76 -9.87
N CYS A 119 -19.29 -14.33 -9.60
CA CYS A 119 -18.24 -15.14 -9.00
C CYS A 119 -17.76 -14.59 -7.65
N GLY A 120 -17.04 -15.44 -6.90
CA GLY A 120 -16.43 -15.03 -5.64
C GLY A 120 -15.17 -14.17 -5.84
N PHE A 121 -14.65 -13.62 -4.73
CA PHE A 121 -13.49 -12.71 -4.75
C PHE A 121 -12.25 -13.30 -5.45
N ASP A 122 -11.86 -14.53 -5.12
CA ASP A 122 -10.66 -15.16 -5.68
C ASP A 122 -10.77 -15.37 -7.20
N GLU A 123 -11.95 -15.78 -7.67
CA GLU A 123 -12.22 -15.98 -9.08
C GLU A 123 -12.25 -14.65 -9.82
N ALA A 124 -12.90 -13.63 -9.25
CA ALA A 124 -12.90 -12.28 -9.80
C ALA A 124 -11.48 -11.71 -9.92
N ARG A 125 -10.65 -11.89 -8.89
CA ARG A 125 -9.23 -11.49 -8.92
C ARG A 125 -8.46 -12.25 -9.99
N LYS A 126 -8.71 -13.55 -10.18
CA LYS A 126 -8.10 -14.34 -11.26
C LYS A 126 -8.50 -13.79 -12.63
N ILE A 127 -9.80 -13.58 -12.87
CA ILE A 127 -10.33 -13.04 -14.13
C ILE A 127 -9.73 -11.66 -14.41
N TYR A 128 -9.62 -10.81 -13.38
CA TYR A 128 -8.98 -9.50 -13.49
C TYR A 128 -7.55 -9.60 -14.04
N HIS A 129 -6.71 -10.42 -13.41
CA HIS A 129 -5.32 -10.60 -13.85
C HIS A 129 -5.24 -11.20 -15.25
N GLN A 130 -6.12 -12.13 -15.59
CA GLN A 130 -6.18 -12.67 -16.95
C GLN A 130 -6.54 -11.61 -18.00
N ARG A 131 -7.47 -10.69 -17.68
CA ARG A 131 -7.81 -9.55 -18.55
C ARG A 131 -6.61 -8.63 -18.75
N VAL A 132 -5.90 -8.30 -17.66
CA VAL A 132 -4.67 -7.48 -17.70
C VAL A 132 -3.55 -8.17 -18.50
N MET A 133 -3.37 -9.48 -18.37
CA MET A 133 -2.39 -10.22 -19.18
C MET A 133 -2.73 -10.13 -20.67
N ARG A 134 -3.99 -10.40 -21.03
CA ARG A 134 -4.44 -10.32 -22.43
C ARG A 134 -4.27 -8.92 -23.01
N SER A 135 -4.60 -7.87 -22.25
CA SER A 135 -4.44 -6.49 -22.72
C SER A 135 -2.97 -6.09 -22.94
N ASN A 136 -2.03 -6.81 -22.32
CA ASN A 136 -0.60 -6.61 -22.47
C ASN A 136 0.06 -7.61 -23.44
N ASN A 137 -0.71 -8.28 -24.30
CA ASN A 137 -0.23 -9.31 -25.21
C ASN A 137 0.53 -10.45 -24.50
N ILE A 138 0.03 -10.88 -23.34
CA ILE A 138 0.52 -12.05 -22.60
C ILE A 138 -0.60 -13.09 -22.57
N ASP A 139 -0.27 -14.34 -22.88
CA ASP A 139 -1.21 -15.46 -22.74
C ASP A 139 -1.50 -15.70 -21.25
N PRO A 140 -2.76 -15.57 -20.79
CA PRO A 140 -3.11 -15.78 -19.39
C PRO A 140 -2.95 -17.23 -18.91
N ASN A 141 -2.87 -18.21 -19.81
CA ASN A 141 -2.74 -19.62 -19.43
C ASN A 141 -1.28 -20.04 -19.27
N THR A 142 -0.42 -19.62 -20.22
CA THR A 142 1.00 -20.00 -20.22
C THR A 142 1.89 -18.93 -19.59
N GLY A 143 1.42 -17.69 -19.46
CA GLY A 143 2.23 -16.53 -19.05
C GLY A 143 3.22 -16.06 -20.12
N ILE A 144 3.14 -16.61 -21.33
CA ILE A 144 4.08 -16.34 -22.42
C ILE A 144 3.63 -15.12 -23.22
N PRO A 145 4.54 -14.22 -23.66
CA PRO A 145 4.22 -13.17 -24.60
C PRO A 145 3.61 -13.72 -25.90
N LEU A 146 2.52 -13.11 -26.35
CA LEU A 146 1.86 -13.40 -27.64
C LEU A 146 2.53 -12.69 -28.83
N ASP A 147 3.60 -11.93 -28.59
CA ASP A 147 4.36 -11.25 -29.63
C ASP A 147 5.05 -12.30 -30.54
N PRO A 148 4.79 -12.30 -31.86
CA PRO A 148 5.45 -13.21 -32.80
C PRO A 148 6.98 -13.05 -32.86
N LYS A 149 7.52 -11.92 -32.35
CA LYS A 149 8.96 -11.67 -32.27
C LYS A 149 9.57 -12.02 -30.92
N ALA A 150 8.79 -12.56 -29.97
CA ALA A 150 9.30 -12.96 -28.68
C ALA A 150 10.31 -14.12 -28.83
N VAL A 151 11.54 -13.89 -28.36
CA VAL A 151 12.56 -14.94 -28.25
C VAL A 151 12.45 -15.58 -26.86
N LEU A 152 12.10 -16.85 -26.82
CA LEU A 152 11.83 -17.59 -25.59
C LEU A 152 12.76 -18.79 -25.46
N PHE A 153 13.35 -18.97 -24.28
CA PHE A 153 14.18 -20.13 -23.96
C PHE A 153 13.34 -21.13 -23.15
N LEU A 154 12.45 -21.85 -23.84
CA LEU A 154 11.61 -22.86 -23.19
C LEU A 154 12.43 -24.11 -22.84
N PRO A 155 12.20 -24.72 -21.66
CA PRO A 155 12.87 -25.96 -21.30
C PRO A 155 12.53 -27.04 -22.33
N LYS A 156 13.56 -27.72 -22.85
CA LYS A 156 13.39 -28.83 -23.79
C LYS A 156 12.62 -29.95 -23.07
N GLY A 157 11.45 -30.32 -23.60
CA GLY A 157 10.65 -31.42 -23.05
C GLY A 157 11.52 -32.67 -22.89
N ARG A 158 11.47 -33.30 -21.72
CA ARG A 158 12.11 -34.61 -21.54
C ARG A 158 11.32 -35.62 -22.36
N SER A 159 11.91 -36.07 -23.47
CA SER A 159 11.45 -37.19 -24.28
C SER A 159 11.60 -38.51 -23.54
#